data_AF-A0A2D7REJ8-F1
#
_entry.id   AF-A0A2D7REJ8-F1
#
_cell.length_a   1.000
_cell.length_b   1.000
_cell.length_c   1.000
_cell.angle_alpha   90.00
_cell.angle_beta   90.00
_cell.angle_gamma   90.00
#
_symmetry.space_group_name_H-M   'P 1'
#
loop_
_entity.id
_entity.type
_entity.pdbx_description
1 polymer ?
#
loop_
_entity_poly.entity_id
_entity_poly.type
_entity_poly.pdbx_seq_one_letter_code
_entity_poly.pdbx_strand_id
1 'polypeptide(L)'
;MSKEAVPPSSILIPNKAKFKLKTSDNHVLDVFSAFYKHPAMINEDGWTLMKGMKVMVDVDTMFFFEGNETEFGWNKDKLETCKISSKLEGDELTKHWNKLYKHALRTKKRMTQHFDKDKVTELFENLQLDTKKSDSSQDC
;
A
#
# COMPACT_ATOMS: atom_id res chain seq x y z
N MET A 1 -26.46 -17.19 -24.50
CA MET A 1 -25.96 -17.64 -23.19
C MET A 1 -24.56 -17.07 -23.00
N SER A 2 -24.42 -16.04 -22.19
CA SER A 2 -23.11 -15.44 -21.89
C SER A 2 -22.33 -16.43 -21.02
N LYS A 3 -21.11 -16.80 -21.44
CA LYS A 3 -20.20 -17.58 -20.60
C LYS A 3 -19.85 -16.71 -19.39
N GLU A 4 -20.37 -17.04 -18.21
CA GLU A 4 -19.89 -16.43 -16.98
C GLU A 4 -18.41 -16.81 -16.84
N ALA A 5 -17.55 -15.80 -16.86
CA ALA A 5 -16.12 -15.99 -16.74
C ALA A 5 -15.82 -16.50 -15.33
N VAL A 6 -15.30 -17.73 -15.23
CA VAL A 6 -14.82 -18.27 -13.96
C VAL A 6 -13.65 -17.41 -13.49
N PRO A 7 -13.69 -16.88 -12.26
CA PRO A 7 -12.60 -16.05 -11.75
C PRO A 7 -11.31 -16.87 -11.63
N PRO A 8 -10.14 -16.26 -11.83
CA PRO A 8 -8.86 -16.97 -11.75
C PRO A 8 -8.61 -17.48 -10.32
N SER A 9 -7.91 -18.61 -10.18
CA SER A 9 -7.51 -19.16 -8.88
C SER A 9 -6.40 -18.35 -8.20
N SER A 10 -5.70 -17.49 -8.96
CA SER A 10 -4.67 -16.61 -8.43
C SER A 10 -4.62 -15.27 -9.16
N ILE A 11 -4.15 -14.25 -8.46
CA ILE A 11 -3.88 -12.92 -9.02
C ILE A 11 -2.49 -12.45 -8.62
N LEU A 12 -1.84 -11.71 -9.52
CA LEU A 12 -0.53 -11.10 -9.28
C LEU A 12 -0.69 -9.61 -8.97
N ILE A 13 -0.18 -9.19 -7.83
CA ILE A 13 -0.32 -7.83 -7.31
C ILE A 13 1.05 -7.13 -7.38
N PRO A 14 1.15 -6.00 -8.09
CA PRO A 14 2.40 -5.23 -8.13
C PRO A 14 2.63 -4.49 -6.81
N ASN A 15 3.88 -4.46 -6.36
CA ASN A 15 4.30 -3.65 -5.24
C ASN A 15 4.34 -2.16 -5.63
N LYS A 16 3.55 -1.34 -4.94
CA LYS A 16 3.58 0.12 -5.06
C LYS A 16 4.60 0.77 -4.12
N ALA A 17 4.91 0.12 -2.99
CA ALA A 17 5.87 0.58 -2.01
C ALA A 17 7.27 0.07 -2.36
N LYS A 18 7.90 0.65 -3.39
CA LYS A 18 9.22 0.23 -3.89
C LYS A 18 10.39 0.81 -3.07
N PHE A 19 10.34 0.68 -1.75
CA PHE A 19 11.37 1.16 -0.85
C PHE A 19 11.69 0.12 0.24
N LYS A 20 12.82 0.31 0.91
CA LYS A 20 13.22 -0.48 2.09
C LYS A 20 13.23 0.44 3.31
N LEU A 21 12.88 -0.10 4.46
CA LEU A 21 12.98 0.57 5.74
C LEU A 21 14.20 0.06 6.50
N LYS A 22 14.95 0.99 7.11
CA LYS A 22 16.02 0.66 8.03
C LYS A 22 15.53 0.95 9.44
N THR A 23 15.48 -0.08 10.28
CA THR A 23 15.12 0.05 11.68
C THR A 23 16.29 0.61 12.50
N SER A 24 15.99 1.10 13.70
CA SER A 24 16.99 1.69 14.61
C SER A 24 18.07 0.70 15.06
N ASP A 25 17.76 -0.60 15.07
CA ASP A 25 18.67 -1.71 15.35
C ASP A 25 19.42 -2.21 14.09
N ASN A 26 19.47 -1.41 13.02
CA ASN A 26 20.16 -1.68 11.76
C ASN A 26 19.62 -2.85 10.91
N HIS A 27 18.42 -3.36 11.18
CA HIS A 27 17.78 -4.28 10.23
C HIS A 27 17.23 -3.54 9.02
N VAL A 28 17.32 -4.18 7.86
CA VAL A 28 16.70 -3.70 6.62
C VAL A 28 15.49 -4.57 6.33
N LEU A 29 14.34 -3.92 6.18
CA LEU A 29 13.05 -4.53 5.89
C LEU A 29 12.61 -4.09 4.49
N ASP A 30 12.19 -5.05 3.67
CA ASP A 30 11.49 -4.75 2.44
C ASP A 30 10.05 -4.36 2.75
N VAL A 31 9.47 -3.49 1.92
CA VAL A 31 8.09 -3.03 2.11
C VAL A 31 7.25 -3.46 0.93
N PHE A 32 6.05 -3.97 1.21
CA PHE A 32 5.06 -4.31 0.21
C PHE A 32 3.76 -3.58 0.48
N SER A 33 3.21 -2.97 -0.56
CA SER A 33 1.86 -2.41 -0.52
C SER A 33 1.19 -2.50 -1.88
N ALA A 34 -0.05 -3.00 -1.90
CA ALA A 34 -0.91 -2.98 -3.08
C ALA A 34 -1.50 -1.57 -3.34
N PHE A 35 -1.57 -0.74 -2.30
CA PHE A 35 -2.33 0.51 -2.30
C PHE A 35 -1.44 1.74 -2.23
N TYR A 36 -0.49 1.75 -1.30
CA TYR A 36 0.28 2.92 -0.90
C TYR A 36 1.66 2.94 -1.56
N LYS A 37 2.10 4.14 -1.95
CA LYS A 37 3.45 4.35 -2.50
C LYS A 37 4.46 4.79 -1.45
N HIS A 38 3.97 5.33 -0.33
CA HIS A 38 4.79 5.96 0.70
C HIS A 38 4.23 5.62 2.09
N PRO A 39 5.07 5.40 3.12
CA PRO A 39 4.61 4.91 4.43
C PRO A 39 3.71 5.92 5.16
N ALA A 40 3.97 7.22 4.99
CA ALA A 40 3.17 8.29 5.57
C ALA A 40 1.72 8.40 5.04
N MET A 41 1.33 7.58 4.05
CA MET A 41 -0.04 7.56 3.54
C MET A 41 -1.02 6.79 4.43
N ILE A 42 -0.51 6.10 5.44
CA ILE A 42 -1.27 5.38 6.46
C ILE A 42 -0.59 5.61 7.81
N ASN A 43 -1.32 5.40 8.90
CA ASN A 43 -0.76 5.49 10.24
C ASN A 43 0.37 4.47 10.44
N GLU A 44 1.30 4.78 11.34
CA GLU A 44 2.46 3.91 11.64
C GLU A 44 2.03 2.51 12.10
N ASP A 45 1.02 2.43 12.98
CA ASP A 45 0.42 1.18 13.45
C ASP A 45 -0.31 0.39 12.33
N GLY A 46 -0.49 1.02 11.16
CA GLY A 46 -1.07 0.40 9.98
C GLY A 46 -0.10 -0.51 9.24
N TRP A 47 1.12 -0.71 9.72
CA TRP A 47 2.10 -1.59 9.12
C TRP A 47 2.38 -2.83 9.97
N THR A 48 2.38 -3.99 9.33
CA THR A 48 2.60 -5.28 9.97
C THR A 48 3.83 -5.96 9.39
N LEU A 49 4.73 -6.44 10.26
CA LEU A 49 5.85 -7.29 9.85
C LEU A 49 5.37 -8.74 9.62
N MET A 50 5.62 -9.28 8.43
CA MET A 50 5.25 -10.66 8.09
C MET A 50 6.06 -11.68 8.89
N LYS A 51 5.40 -12.67 9.48
CA LYS A 51 6.06 -13.70 10.29
C LYS A 51 7.03 -14.51 9.42
N GLY A 52 8.29 -14.63 9.88
CA GLY A 52 9.32 -15.40 9.20
C GLY A 52 9.91 -14.69 7.97
N MET A 53 9.52 -13.45 7.69
CA MET A 53 10.01 -12.67 6.56
C MET A 53 10.41 -11.27 6.99
N LYS A 54 11.44 -10.70 6.35
CA LYS A 54 11.81 -9.28 6.53
C LYS A 54 10.98 -8.36 5.64
N VAL A 55 9.66 -8.56 5.62
CA VAL A 55 8.73 -7.82 4.76
C VAL A 55 7.67 -7.15 5.61
N MET A 56 7.58 -5.82 5.55
CA MET A 56 6.50 -5.03 6.13
C MET A 56 5.38 -4.82 5.11
N VAL A 57 4.14 -4.96 5.57
CA VAL A 57 2.95 -4.90 4.73
C VAL A 57 1.90 -4.03 5.40
N ASP A 58 1.24 -3.15 4.64
CA ASP A 58 0.16 -2.34 5.20
C ASP A 58 -1.09 -3.18 5.50
N VAL A 59 -1.86 -2.76 6.50
CA VAL A 59 -3.06 -3.44 7.00
C VAL A 59 -4.11 -3.67 5.90
N ASP A 60 -4.24 -2.76 4.94
CA ASP A 60 -5.21 -2.91 3.85
C ASP A 60 -4.79 -3.98 2.86
N THR A 61 -3.48 -4.13 2.60
CA THR A 61 -2.91 -5.23 1.82
C THR A 61 -2.94 -6.55 2.60
N MET A 62 -2.74 -6.52 3.93
CA MET A 62 -2.85 -7.72 4.77
C MET A 62 -4.22 -8.40 4.66
N PHE A 63 -5.29 -7.62 4.46
CA PHE A 63 -6.63 -8.17 4.19
C PHE A 63 -6.68 -9.08 2.96
N PHE A 64 -5.80 -8.88 1.98
CA PHE A 64 -5.70 -9.76 0.82
C PHE A 64 -5.02 -11.09 1.13
N PHE A 65 -4.21 -11.15 2.18
CA PHE A 65 -3.50 -12.37 2.57
C PHE A 65 -4.38 -13.26 3.46
N GLU A 66 -5.40 -12.68 4.10
CA GLU A 66 -6.39 -13.44 4.87
C GLU A 66 -7.12 -14.45 3.98
N GLY A 67 -6.88 -15.75 4.25
CA GLY A 67 -7.51 -16.83 3.50
C GLY A 67 -6.91 -17.08 2.11
N ASN A 68 -5.75 -16.48 1.79
CA ASN A 68 -5.01 -16.77 0.57
C ASN A 68 -3.59 -17.25 0.88
N GLU A 69 -3.07 -18.12 0.02
CA GLU A 69 -1.64 -18.40 -0.03
C GLU A 69 -0.92 -17.23 -0.72
N THR A 70 0.21 -16.83 -0.18
CA THR A 70 0.90 -15.59 -0.54
C THR A 70 2.34 -15.90 -0.94
N GLU A 71 2.74 -15.51 -2.14
CA GLU A 71 4.08 -15.72 -2.69
C GLU A 71 4.66 -14.38 -3.17
N PHE A 72 5.74 -13.93 -2.53
CA PHE A 72 6.41 -12.69 -2.92
C PHE A 72 7.37 -12.92 -4.10
N GLY A 73 7.24 -12.07 -5.13
CA GLY A 73 8.07 -12.06 -6.32
C GLY A 73 9.18 -11.02 -6.22
N TRP A 74 10.42 -11.49 -6.43
CA TRP A 74 11.63 -10.69 -6.30
C TRP A 74 12.33 -10.56 -7.65
N ASN A 75 12.87 -9.38 -7.93
CA ASN A 75 13.79 -9.14 -9.03
C ASN A 75 15.12 -8.66 -8.46
N LYS A 76 16.11 -9.56 -8.48
CA LYS A 76 17.35 -9.39 -7.70
C LYS A 76 17.00 -9.15 -6.23
N ASP A 77 17.38 -8.00 -5.67
CA ASP A 77 17.09 -7.64 -4.27
C ASP A 77 15.85 -6.74 -4.10
N LYS A 78 15.02 -6.61 -5.15
CA LYS A 78 13.84 -5.74 -5.14
C LYS A 78 12.56 -6.55 -5.07
N LEU A 79 11.76 -6.27 -4.05
CA LEU A 79 10.41 -6.82 -3.92
C LEU A 79 9.47 -6.14 -4.92
N GLU A 80 9.04 -6.86 -5.96
CA GLU A 80 8.28 -6.28 -7.07
C GLU A 80 6.82 -6.68 -7.10
N THR A 81 6.49 -7.91 -6.71
CA THR A 81 5.13 -8.43 -6.81
C THR A 81 4.79 -9.34 -5.64
N CYS A 82 3.49 -9.59 -5.48
CA CYS A 82 2.98 -10.63 -4.60
C CYS A 82 1.86 -11.36 -5.33
N LYS A 83 1.98 -12.67 -5.48
CA LYS A 83 0.93 -13.52 -5.98
C LYS A 83 0.09 -13.99 -4.80
N ILE A 84 -1.22 -13.82 -4.90
CA ILE A 84 -2.17 -14.42 -3.96
C ILE A 84 -2.99 -15.48 -4.67
N SER A 85 -3.15 -16.63 -4.01
CA SER A 85 -3.86 -17.80 -4.55
C SER A 85 -4.89 -18.30 -3.55
N SER A 86 -6.07 -18.67 -4.03
CA SER A 86 -7.13 -19.25 -3.22
C SER A 86 -7.30 -20.72 -3.56
N LYS A 87 -7.59 -21.54 -2.55
CA LYS A 87 -7.97 -22.95 -2.70
C LYS A 87 -9.49 -23.15 -2.85
N LEU A 88 -10.27 -22.07 -2.80
CA LEU A 88 -11.71 -22.11 -2.97
C LEU A 88 -12.07 -22.37 -4.44
N GLU A 89 -13.26 -22.91 -4.68
CA GLU A 89 -13.76 -23.22 -6.02
C GLU A 89 -15.19 -22.69 -6.21
N GLY A 90 -15.63 -22.58 -7.48
CA GLY A 90 -17.00 -22.23 -7.85
C GLY A 90 -17.51 -20.90 -7.27
N ASP A 91 -18.71 -20.93 -6.69
CA ASP A 91 -19.38 -19.74 -6.14
C ASP A 91 -18.65 -19.14 -4.94
N GLU A 92 -17.96 -19.97 -4.14
CA GLU A 92 -17.20 -19.51 -2.98
C GLU A 92 -15.97 -18.72 -3.40
N LEU A 93 -15.27 -19.19 -4.44
CA LEU A 93 -14.16 -18.46 -5.06
C LEU A 93 -14.63 -17.09 -5.58
N THR A 94 -15.80 -17.06 -6.23
CA THR A 94 -16.39 -15.83 -6.74
C THR A 94 -16.76 -14.86 -5.61
N LYS A 95 -17.37 -15.35 -4.53
CA LYS A 95 -17.69 -14.54 -3.34
C LYS A 95 -16.43 -13.99 -2.66
N HIS A 96 -15.39 -14.81 -2.54
CA HIS A 96 -14.10 -14.44 -1.98
C HIS A 96 -13.44 -13.30 -2.78
N TRP A 97 -13.29 -13.46 -4.09
CA TRP A 97 -12.72 -12.40 -4.93
C TRP A 97 -13.58 -11.13 -4.93
N ASN A 98 -14.90 -11.26 -4.91
CA ASN A 98 -15.80 -10.11 -4.79
C ASN A 98 -15.63 -9.37 -3.44
N LYS A 99 -15.37 -10.09 -2.35
CA LYS A 99 -15.06 -9.49 -1.04
C LYS A 99 -13.76 -8.68 -1.13
N LEU A 100 -12.69 -9.25 -1.69
CA LEU A 100 -11.41 -8.55 -1.85
C LEU A 100 -11.53 -7.34 -2.79
N TYR A 101 -12.27 -7.48 -3.88
CA TYR A 101 -12.53 -6.38 -4.81
C TYR A 101 -13.30 -5.23 -4.15
N LYS A 102 -14.34 -5.52 -3.36
CA LYS A 102 -15.08 -4.50 -2.60
C LYS A 102 -14.19 -3.79 -1.58
N HIS A 103 -13.30 -4.52 -0.91
CA HIS A 103 -12.31 -3.93 -0.02
C HIS A 103 -11.39 -2.97 -0.78
N ALA A 104 -10.82 -3.41 -1.90
CA ALA A 104 -9.96 -2.59 -2.76
C ALA A 104 -10.63 -1.28 -3.20
N LEU A 105 -11.91 -1.34 -3.59
CA LEU A 105 -12.69 -0.16 -3.96
C LEU A 105 -12.89 0.80 -2.78
N ARG A 106 -13.17 0.28 -1.58
CA ARG A 106 -13.31 1.09 -0.36
C ARG A 106 -11.98 1.77 0.00
N THR A 107 -10.88 1.04 -0.02
CA THR A 107 -9.54 1.60 0.25
C THR A 107 -9.19 2.69 -0.73
N LYS A 108 -9.40 2.47 -2.04
CA LYS A 108 -9.21 3.49 -3.07
C LYS A 108 -10.06 4.74 -2.82
N LYS A 109 -11.33 4.57 -2.42
CA LYS A 109 -12.22 5.70 -2.10
C LYS A 109 -11.72 6.48 -0.89
N ARG A 110 -11.30 5.81 0.20
CA ARG A 110 -10.71 6.49 1.38
C ARG A 110 -9.47 7.29 1.00
N MET A 111 -8.57 6.70 0.21
CA MET A 111 -7.36 7.40 -0.26
C MET A 111 -7.70 8.69 -1.03
N THR A 112 -8.76 8.69 -1.85
CA THR A 112 -9.20 9.89 -2.57
C THR A 112 -9.89 10.93 -1.69
N GLN A 113 -10.48 10.51 -0.57
CA GLN A 113 -11.19 11.40 0.35
C GLN A 113 -10.27 12.09 1.37
N HIS A 114 -9.08 11.52 1.64
CA HIS A 114 -8.07 12.15 2.51
C HIS A 114 -7.24 13.23 1.81
N PHE A 115 -7.50 13.53 0.53
CA PHE A 115 -6.93 14.69 -0.15
C PHE A 115 -7.78 15.92 0.17
N ASP A 116 -7.57 16.48 1.37
CA ASP A 116 -8.21 17.71 1.81
C ASP A 116 -7.54 18.89 1.08
N LYS A 117 -8.18 19.36 0.00
CA LYS A 117 -7.68 20.49 -0.80
C LYS A 117 -7.46 21.74 0.05
N ASP A 118 -8.24 21.91 1.12
CA ASP A 118 -8.15 23.09 1.96
C ASP A 118 -6.88 23.02 2.82
N LYS A 119 -6.54 21.86 3.38
CA LYS A 119 -5.25 21.66 4.07
C LYS A 119 -4.03 21.76 3.17
N VAL A 120 -4.15 21.32 1.92
CA VAL A 120 -3.07 21.50 0.93
C VAL A 120 -2.87 22.99 0.65
N THR A 121 -3.96 23.74 0.52
CA THR A 121 -3.93 25.20 0.31
C THR A 121 -3.33 25.92 1.53
N GLU A 122 -3.73 25.55 2.75
CA GLU A 122 -3.15 26.06 4.00
C GLU A 122 -1.64 25.78 4.11
N LEU A 123 -1.19 24.58 3.70
CA LEU A 123 0.23 24.24 3.67
C LEU A 123 1.01 25.10 2.67
N PHE A 124 0.43 25.34 1.48
CA PHE A 124 1.02 26.22 0.47
C PHE A 124 1.07 27.68 0.92
N GLU A 125 0.05 28.17 1.62
CA GLU A 125 0.01 29.52 2.21
C GLU A 125 1.08 29.67 3.30
N ASN A 126 1.25 28.67 4.17
CA ASN A 126 2.29 28.68 5.21
C ASN A 126 3.71 28.60 4.62
N LEU A 127 3.94 27.82 3.57
CA LEU A 127 5.22 27.78 2.86
C LEU A 127 5.58 29.10 2.14
N GLN A 128 4.58 29.85 1.66
CA GLN A 128 4.79 31.19 1.09
C GLN A 128 5.12 32.26 2.14
N LEU A 129 4.75 32.04 3.40
CA LEU A 129 5.07 32.95 4.51
C LEU A 129 6.54 32.79 4.96
N ASP A 130 7.09 31.58 4.94
CA ASP A 130 8.48 31.30 5.34
C ASP A 130 9.51 31.81 4.33
N THR A 131 9.16 31.82 3.03
CA THR A 131 10.01 32.39 1.97
C THR A 131 10.09 33.91 1.99
N LYS A 132 9.19 34.60 2.70
CA LYS A 132 9.24 36.07 2.86
C LYS A 132 10.04 36.54 4.08
N LYS A 133 10.43 35.63 5.00
CA LYS A 133 11.23 35.96 6.19
C LYS A 133 12.73 35.72 6.04
N SER A 134 13.19 35.16 4.92
CA SER A 134 14.61 34.86 4.67
C SER A 134 15.37 35.93 3.88
N ASP A 135 14.74 37.05 3.49
CA ASP A 135 15.38 38.15 2.76
C ASP A 135 15.78 39.36 3.65
N SER A 136 15.75 39.23 4.98
CA SER A 136 16.13 40.33 5.89
C SER A 136 17.23 39.97 6.90
N SER A 137 18.26 39.26 6.45
CA SER A 137 19.52 39.14 7.20
C SER A 137 20.69 38.88 6.26
N GLN A 138 21.21 39.94 5.64
CA GLN A 138 22.63 40.00 5.28
C GLN A 138 23.13 41.45 5.42
N ASP A 139 23.58 41.70 6.64
CA ASP A 139 24.66 42.56 7.16
C ASP A 139 25.29 43.70 6.32
N CYS A 140 25.53 44.78 7.08
CA CYS A 140 26.58 45.81 7.02
C CYS A 140 26.41 47.02 6.09
#